data_AF-A0A348FY17-F1
#
_entry.id   AF-A0A348FY17-F1
#
_cell.length_a   1.000
_cell.length_b   1.000
_cell.length_c   1.000
_cell.angle_alpha   90.00
_cell.angle_beta   90.00
_cell.angle_gamma   90.00
#
_symmetry.space_group_name_H-M   'P 1'
#
loop_
_entity.id
_entity.type
_entity.pdbx_description
1 polymer ?
#
loop_
_entity_poly.entity_id
_entity_poly.type
_entity_poly.pdbx_seq_one_letter_code
_entity_poly.pdbx_strand_id
1 'polypeptide(L)'
;MAAGAASVIGWVEVQPSGKGSDLITLRGHVLALTDAAGRFTLALTRSSKGGKSETKQGGAFKLQAGESQPLSTTTVNLDENDQLTVVLTISVDGTEVFSTTLRTF
;
A
#
# COMPACT_ATOMS: atom_id res chain seq x y z
N MET A 1 -24.16 -11.28 -20.14
CA MET A 1 -22.79 -10.75 -20.24
C MET A 1 -22.07 -11.12 -18.96
N ALA A 2 -21.03 -11.95 -19.04
CA ALA A 2 -20.21 -12.24 -17.86
C ALA A 2 -19.42 -10.97 -17.52
N ALA A 3 -19.61 -10.43 -16.31
CA ALA A 3 -18.73 -9.39 -15.81
C ALA A 3 -17.32 -9.97 -15.77
N GLY A 4 -16.40 -9.42 -16.58
CA GLY A 4 -14.99 -9.78 -16.48
C GLY A 4 -14.51 -9.52 -15.06
N ALA A 5 -13.74 -10.43 -14.49
CA ALA A 5 -13.21 -10.25 -13.14
C ALA A 5 -12.49 -8.90 -13.05
N ALA A 6 -12.93 -8.05 -12.12
CA ALA A 6 -12.34 -6.73 -11.93
C ALA A 6 -10.84 -6.86 -11.74
N SER A 7 -10.08 -6.22 -12.61
CA SER A 7 -8.63 -6.36 -12.68
C SER A 7 -7.98 -5.06 -12.25
N VAL A 8 -7.11 -5.13 -11.25
CA VAL A 8 -6.39 -3.97 -10.71
C VAL A 8 -4.92 -4.32 -10.51
N ILE A 9 -4.06 -3.30 -10.55
CA ILE A 9 -2.65 -3.40 -10.17
C ILE A 9 -2.44 -2.47 -8.98
N GLY A 10 -1.80 -2.97 -7.93
CA GLY A 10 -1.34 -2.14 -6.82
C GLY A 10 0.17 -1.94 -6.85
N TRP A 11 0.64 -0.90 -6.18
CA TRP A 11 2.05 -0.76 -5.82
C TRP A 11 2.21 0.07 -4.56
N VAL A 12 3.38 -0.04 -3.93
CA VAL A 12 3.78 0.82 -2.83
C VAL A 12 4.92 1.70 -3.33
N GLU A 13 4.69 3.00 -3.33
CA GLU A 13 5.71 4.01 -3.56
C GLU A 13 6.43 4.31 -2.24
N VAL A 14 7.76 4.45 -2.31
CA VAL A 14 8.62 4.83 -1.19
C VAL A 14 9.41 6.06 -1.58
N GLN A 15 9.29 7.14 -0.81
CA GLN A 15 10.01 8.39 -1.05
C GLN A 15 10.64 8.92 0.25
N PRO A 16 11.88 9.45 0.23
CA PRO A 16 12.38 10.24 1.34
C PRO A 16 11.49 11.46 1.61
N SER A 17 11.11 11.71 2.86
CA SER A 17 10.23 12.83 3.23
C SER A 17 10.97 14.18 3.35
N GLY A 18 12.30 14.18 3.27
CA GLY A 18 13.14 15.37 3.41
C GLY A 18 14.62 15.07 3.20
N LYS A 19 15.42 16.09 2.87
CA LYS A 19 16.87 15.94 2.67
C LYS A 19 17.55 15.78 4.03
N GLY A 20 18.16 14.63 4.26
CA GLY A 20 18.91 14.33 5.49
C GLY A 20 18.07 13.93 6.70
N SER A 21 16.81 13.53 6.50
CA SER A 21 16.00 12.88 7.54
C SER A 21 15.85 11.39 7.24
N ASP A 22 15.84 10.57 8.28
CA ASP A 22 15.50 9.14 8.21
C ASP A 22 13.99 8.89 8.00
N LEU A 23 13.22 9.95 7.72
CA LEU A 23 11.80 9.86 7.39
C LEU A 23 11.60 9.40 5.96
N ILE A 24 10.79 8.35 5.80
CA ILE A 24 10.27 7.89 4.52
C ILE A 24 8.74 8.02 4.48
N THR A 25 8.23 8.46 3.35
CA THR A 25 6.81 8.45 3.03
C THR A 25 6.51 7.21 2.20
N LEU A 26 5.58 6.41 2.69
CA LEU A 26 5.01 5.27 2.00
C LEU A 26 3.63 5.64 1.47
N ARG A 27 3.38 5.31 0.21
CA ARG A 27 2.08 5.53 -0.42
C ARG A 27 1.63 4.29 -1.15
N GLY A 28 0.46 3.77 -0.77
CA GLY A 28 -0.21 2.71 -1.53
C GLY A 28 -0.92 3.34 -2.74
N HIS A 29 -0.87 2.67 -3.87
CA HIS A 29 -1.55 3.08 -5.09
C HIS A 29 -2.34 1.92 -5.69
N VAL A 30 -3.32 2.28 -6.52
CA VAL A 30 -4.04 1.34 -7.36
C VAL A 30 -4.22 1.93 -8.76
N LEU A 31 -4.14 1.08 -9.76
CA LEU A 31 -4.52 1.31 -11.15
C LEU A 31 -5.62 0.29 -11.51
N ALA A 32 -6.72 0.76 -12.06
CA ALA A 32 -7.80 -0.08 -12.55
C ALA A 32 -7.56 -0.45 -14.01
N LEU A 33 -7.49 -1.75 -14.34
CA LEU A 33 -7.41 -2.23 -15.73
C LEU A 33 -8.81 -2.36 -16.35
N THR A 34 -9.82 -2.56 -15.51
CA THR A 34 -11.24 -2.51 -15.83
C THR A 34 -11.94 -1.67 -14.77
N ASP A 35 -13.17 -1.23 -15.02
CA ASP A 35 -13.99 -0.60 -13.97
C ASP A 35 -13.99 -1.48 -12.71
N ALA A 36 -13.61 -0.89 -11.58
CA ALA A 36 -13.39 -1.62 -10.35
C ALA A 36 -13.79 -0.78 -9.14
N ALA A 37 -14.49 -1.41 -8.20
CA ALA A 37 -14.75 -0.87 -6.88
C ALA A 37 -14.33 -1.90 -5.85
N GLY A 38 -13.62 -1.46 -4.81
CA GLY A 38 -13.01 -2.41 -3.89
C GLY A 38 -12.59 -1.78 -2.60
N ARG A 39 -11.84 -2.56 -1.81
CA ARG A 39 -11.23 -2.14 -0.57
C ARG A 39 -9.73 -2.41 -0.63
N PHE A 40 -8.98 -1.63 0.13
CA PHE A 40 -7.57 -1.86 0.32
C PHE A 40 -7.22 -1.92 1.80
N THR A 41 -6.07 -2.53 2.07
CA THR A 41 -5.41 -2.49 3.37
C THR A 41 -3.91 -2.26 3.14
N LEU A 42 -3.33 -1.28 3.80
CA LEU A 42 -1.88 -1.06 3.90
C LEU A 42 -1.47 -1.31 5.36
N ALA A 43 -0.76 -2.41 5.60
CA ALA A 43 -0.23 -2.78 6.90
C ALA A 43 1.28 -2.54 6.94
N LEU A 44 1.75 -1.85 7.98
CA LEU A 44 3.15 -1.55 8.21
C LEU A 44 3.57 -2.17 9.54
N THR A 45 4.74 -2.78 9.56
CA THR A 45 5.41 -3.25 10.76
C THR A 45 6.84 -2.77 10.73
N ARG A 46 7.19 -1.87 11.66
CA ARG A 46 8.56 -1.43 11.89
C ARG A 46 9.08 -2.07 13.16
N SER A 47 10.26 -2.66 13.10
CA SER A 47 10.99 -3.20 14.23
C SER A 47 12.31 -2.44 14.36
N SER A 48 12.55 -1.89 15.54
CA SER A 48 13.73 -1.10 15.88
C SER A 48 14.33 -1.57 17.20
N LYS A 49 15.51 -1.05 17.57
CA LYS A 49 16.07 -1.26 18.93
C LYS A 49 15.13 -0.74 20.03
N GLY A 50 14.37 0.32 19.74
CA GLY A 50 13.42 0.94 20.68
C GLY A 50 12.08 0.20 20.79
N GLY A 51 11.85 -0.83 19.96
CA GLY A 51 10.62 -1.63 19.97
C GLY A 51 9.99 -1.81 18.60
N LYS A 52 8.79 -2.37 18.61
CA LYS A 52 8.00 -2.71 17.42
C LYS A 52 6.76 -1.82 17.34
N SER A 53 6.52 -1.24 16.17
CA SER A 53 5.30 -0.48 15.88
C SER A 53 4.56 -1.11 14.71
N GLU A 54 3.23 -1.18 14.82
CA GLU A 54 2.34 -1.69 13.79
C GLU A 54 1.32 -0.62 13.42
N THR A 55 1.05 -0.44 12.13
CA THR A 55 0.04 0.49 11.63
C THR A 55 -0.75 -0.20 10.54
N LYS A 56 -2.07 -0.06 10.58
CA LYS A 56 -2.96 -0.61 9.56
C LYS A 56 -3.90 0.49 9.08
N GLN A 57 -3.83 0.79 7.80
CA GLN A 57 -4.74 1.71 7.13
C GLN A 57 -5.58 0.92 6.13
N GLY A 58 -6.81 1.34 5.92
CA GLY A 58 -7.67 0.74 4.92
C GLY A 58 -8.78 1.69 4.51
N GLY A 59 -9.33 1.44 3.33
CA GLY A 59 -10.35 2.29 2.75
C GLY A 59 -11.02 1.64 1.56
N ALA A 60 -12.03 2.30 1.01
CA ALA A 60 -12.67 1.91 -0.23
C ALA A 60 -12.12 2.74 -1.39
N PHE A 61 -12.19 2.19 -2.60
CA PHE A 61 -11.91 2.90 -3.84
C PHE A 61 -12.96 2.54 -4.89
N LYS A 62 -13.13 3.43 -5.86
CA LYS A 62 -13.92 3.19 -7.08
C LYS A 62 -13.24 3.92 -8.21
N LEU A 63 -12.92 3.20 -9.27
CA LEU A 63 -12.15 3.68 -10.41
C LEU A 63 -12.76 3.16 -11.71
N GLN A 64 -12.67 3.96 -12.75
CA GLN A 64 -12.93 3.55 -14.12
C GLN A 64 -11.68 2.89 -14.73
N ALA A 65 -11.87 2.12 -15.80
CA ALA A 65 -10.76 1.52 -16.53
C ALA A 65 -9.72 2.57 -16.96
N GLY A 66 -8.45 2.31 -16.65
CA GLY A 66 -7.31 3.20 -16.92
C GLY A 66 -7.05 4.25 -15.85
N GLU A 67 -7.93 4.42 -14.86
CA GLU A 67 -7.71 5.38 -13.78
C GLU A 67 -6.78 4.83 -12.69
N SER A 68 -5.99 5.74 -12.10
CA SER A 68 -5.17 5.43 -10.93
C SER A 68 -5.37 6.46 -9.84
N GLN A 69 -5.25 6.03 -8.59
CA GLN A 69 -5.30 6.95 -7.45
C GLN A 69 -4.40 6.49 -6.31
N PRO A 70 -3.90 7.43 -5.47
CA PRO A 70 -3.32 7.08 -4.18
C PRO A 70 -4.41 6.53 -3.25
N LEU A 71 -4.09 5.46 -2.52
CA LEU A 71 -4.98 4.80 -1.57
C LEU A 71 -4.78 5.33 -0.15
N SER A 72 -3.54 5.37 0.30
CA SER A 72 -3.18 5.89 1.61
C SER A 72 -1.75 6.39 1.64
N THR A 73 -1.43 7.22 2.62
CA THR A 73 -0.08 7.77 2.83
C THR A 73 0.28 7.64 4.30
N THR A 74 1.48 7.13 4.58
CA THR A 74 2.04 7.02 5.93
C THR A 74 3.49 7.45 5.91
N THR A 75 3.89 8.29 6.86
CA THR A 75 5.29 8.65 7.06
C THR A 75 5.82 7.90 8.28
N VAL A 76 6.96 7.25 8.13
CA VAL A 76 7.64 6.53 9.21
C VAL A 76 9.08 6.99 9.27
N ASN A 77 9.62 7.09 10.49
CA ASN A 77 11.06 7.14 10.66
C ASN A 77 11.64 5.75 10.41
N LEU A 78 12.75 5.64 9.69
CA LEU A 78 13.40 4.38 9.38
C LEU A 78 14.92 4.57 9.39
N ASP A 79 15.53 4.21 10.51
CA ASP A 79 16.98 4.27 10.67
C ASP A 79 17.65 3.07 9.97
N GLU A 80 18.96 3.14 9.69
CA GLU A 80 19.71 2.10 8.94
C GLU A 80 19.66 0.69 9.57
N ASN A 81 19.35 0.58 10.86
CA ASN A 81 19.30 -0.68 11.60
C ASN A 81 17.86 -1.17 11.83
N ASP A 82 16.86 -0.45 11.33
CA ASP A 82 15.47 -0.80 11.49
C ASP A 82 14.97 -1.71 10.36
N GLN A 83 14.07 -2.61 10.72
CA GLN A 83 13.39 -3.47 9.76
C GLN A 83 11.98 -2.97 9.53
N LEU A 84 11.60 -2.83 8.27
CA LEU A 84 10.27 -2.44 7.85
C LEU A 84 9.67 -3.49 6.94
N THR A 85 8.47 -3.93 7.29
CA THR A 85 7.60 -4.73 6.41
C THR A 85 6.36 -3.93 6.09
N VAL A 86 6.04 -3.81 4.80
CA VAL A 86 4.81 -3.18 4.31
C VAL A 86 4.05 -4.19 3.47
N VAL A 87 2.77 -4.38 3.77
CA VAL A 87 1.87 -5.25 3.02
C VAL A 87 0.72 -4.40 2.48
N LEU A 88 0.59 -4.34 1.16
CA LEU A 88 -0.57 -3.75 0.50
C LEU A 88 -1.42 -4.89 -0.06
N THR A 89 -2.68 -4.94 0.36
CA THR A 89 -3.68 -5.87 -0.12
C THR A 89 -4.84 -5.09 -0.74
N ILE A 90 -5.33 -5.55 -1.89
CA ILE A 90 -6.48 -4.98 -2.57
C ILE A 90 -7.49 -6.10 -2.84
N SER A 91 -8.75 -5.84 -2.48
CA SER A 91 -9.86 -6.73 -2.72
C SER A 91 -10.98 -6.06 -3.51
N VAL A 92 -11.57 -6.81 -4.43
CA VAL A 92 -12.76 -6.42 -5.20
C VAL A 92 -13.82 -7.48 -4.98
N ASP A 93 -15.05 -7.05 -4.69
CA ASP A 93 -16.17 -7.95 -4.36
C ASP A 93 -15.83 -8.98 -3.26
N GLY A 94 -15.01 -8.57 -2.29
CA GLY A 94 -14.56 -9.41 -1.17
C GLY A 94 -13.45 -10.41 -1.51
N THR A 95 -13.03 -10.50 -2.77
CA THR A 95 -11.93 -11.37 -3.21
C THR A 95 -10.62 -10.59 -3.28
N GLU A 96 -9.55 -11.11 -2.69
CA GLU A 96 -8.21 -10.54 -2.86
C GLU A 96 -7.77 -10.72 -4.31
N VAL A 97 -7.51 -9.61 -4.99
CA VAL A 97 -7.09 -9.59 -6.40
C VAL A 97 -5.64 -9.15 -6.56
N PHE A 98 -5.06 -8.54 -5.51
CA PHE A 98 -3.68 -8.12 -5.51
C PHE A 98 -3.12 -8.09 -4.08
N SER A 99 -1.87 -8.53 -3.93
CA SER A 99 -1.09 -8.39 -2.71
C SER A 99 0.38 -8.20 -3.05
N THR A 100 1.03 -7.28 -2.33
CA THR A 100 2.48 -7.10 -2.42
C THR A 100 3.07 -6.88 -1.05
N THR A 101 4.32 -7.31 -0.89
CA THR A 101 5.08 -7.18 0.35
C THR A 101 6.42 -6.51 0.04
N LEU A 102 6.66 -5.36 0.65
CA LEU A 102 7.95 -4.69 0.69
C LEU A 102 8.63 -5.02 2.02
N ARG A 103 9.91 -5.40 1.98
CA ARG A 103 10.72 -5.63 3.18
C ARG A 103 12.09 -4.97 3.03
N THR A 104 12.55 -4.31 4.08
CA THR A 104 13.96 -3.92 4.24
C THR A 104 14.71 -5.02 4.99
N PHE A 105 16.01 -5.18 4.67
CA PHE A 105 16.88 -6.21 5.24
C PHE A 105 17.86 -5.58 6.23
#